data_AF-A0A9N9TBJ1-F1
#
_entry.id   AF-A0A9N9TBJ1-F1
#
_cell.length_a   1.000
_cell.length_b   1.000
_cell.length_c   1.000
_cell.angle_alpha   90.00
_cell.angle_beta   90.00
_cell.angle_gamma   90.00
#
_symmetry.space_group_name_H-M   'P 1'
#
loop_
_entity.id
_entity.type
_entity.pdbx_description
1 polymer ?
#
loop_
_entity_poly.entity_id
_entity_poly.type
_entity_poly.pdbx_seq_one_letter_code
_entity_poly.pdbx_strand_id
1 'polypeptide(L)'
;MLKKKQCLVLFNSAFIRKISESGNNKRLARLKYLQEWYQKDDGLPVWMKSATDRLLFKITFLGCLCGLTMGLYTVIWELSIRKRFFNDSK
;
A
#
# COMPACT_ATOMS: atom_id res chain seq x y z
N MET A 1 -30.40 -12.23 -46.27
CA MET A 1 -29.26 -12.51 -45.36
C MET A 1 -28.95 -11.40 -44.35
N LEU A 2 -29.52 -10.19 -44.46
CA LEU A 2 -29.23 -9.05 -43.57
C LEU A 2 -29.76 -9.19 -42.11
N LYS A 3 -30.89 -9.88 -41.89
CA LYS A 3 -31.47 -10.07 -40.54
C LYS A 3 -30.58 -10.87 -39.56
N LYS A 4 -29.81 -11.84 -40.06
CA LYS A 4 -28.90 -12.65 -39.21
C LYS A 4 -27.75 -11.84 -38.64
N LYS A 5 -27.19 -10.89 -39.42
CA LYS A 5 -26.08 -10.04 -38.98
C LYS A 5 -26.51 -9.04 -37.90
N GLN A 6 -27.69 -8.44 -38.03
CA GLN A 6 -28.23 -7.52 -37.03
C GLN A 6 -28.52 -8.21 -35.68
N CYS A 7 -29.06 -9.43 -35.71
CA CYS A 7 -29.34 -10.19 -34.48
C CYS A 7 -28.05 -10.53 -33.70
N LEU A 8 -26.97 -10.84 -34.41
CA LEU A 8 -25.69 -11.19 -33.80
C LEU A 8 -25.00 -9.98 -33.14
N VAL A 9 -25.16 -8.78 -33.70
CA VAL A 9 -24.64 -7.52 -33.10
C VAL A 9 -25.41 -7.12 -31.84
N LEU A 10 -26.74 -7.28 -31.85
CA LEU A 10 -27.58 -7.01 -30.67
C LEU A 10 -27.30 -8.00 -29.53
N PHE A 11 -27.05 -9.27 -29.84
CA PHE A 11 -26.69 -10.27 -28.83
C PHE A 11 -25.33 -9.99 -28.19
N ASN A 12 -24.34 -9.60 -29.00
CA ASN A 12 -22.99 -9.31 -28.53
C ASN A 12 -22.97 -8.05 -27.64
N SER A 13 -23.70 -7.00 -28.02
CA SER A 13 -23.83 -5.77 -27.20
C SER A 13 -24.58 -6.00 -25.88
N ALA A 14 -25.64 -6.81 -25.86
CA ALA A 14 -26.35 -7.18 -24.63
C ALA A 14 -25.48 -8.04 -23.69
N PHE A 15 -24.67 -8.95 -24.25
CA PHE A 15 -23.74 -9.77 -23.48
C PHE A 15 -22.61 -8.95 -22.87
N ILE A 16 -22.00 -8.04 -23.63
CA ILE A 16 -20.99 -7.08 -23.14
C ILE A 16 -21.59 -6.20 -22.03
N ARG A 17 -22.85 -5.76 -22.17
CA ARG A 17 -23.52 -4.97 -21.14
C ARG A 17 -23.74 -5.78 -19.86
N LYS A 18 -24.16 -7.05 -19.94
CA LYS A 18 -24.31 -7.93 -18.76
C LYS A 18 -22.97 -8.23 -18.08
N ILE A 19 -21.89 -8.40 -18.83
CA ILE A 19 -20.56 -8.58 -18.26
C ILE A 19 -20.11 -7.32 -17.53
N SER A 20 -20.33 -6.14 -18.14
CA SER A 20 -20.03 -4.84 -17.53
C SER A 20 -20.85 -4.60 -16.26
N GLU A 21 -22.16 -4.87 -16.28
CA GLU A 21 -23.05 -4.80 -15.12
C GLU A 21 -22.62 -5.80 -14.02
N SER A 22 -22.25 -7.04 -14.38
CA SER A 22 -21.74 -8.04 -13.42
C SER A 22 -20.40 -7.62 -12.80
N GLY A 23 -19.49 -7.05 -13.60
CA GLY A 23 -18.23 -6.50 -13.13
C GLY A 23 -18.41 -5.31 -12.19
N ASN A 24 -19.31 -4.39 -12.55
CA ASN A 24 -19.66 -3.24 -11.71
C ASN A 24 -20.32 -3.65 -10.40
N ASN A 25 -21.23 -4.62 -10.41
CA ASN A 25 -21.90 -5.11 -9.20
C ASN A 25 -20.92 -5.79 -8.23
N LYS A 26 -19.96 -6.57 -8.74
CA LYS A 26 -18.90 -7.18 -7.91
C LYS A 26 -17.98 -6.12 -7.30
N ARG A 27 -17.62 -5.09 -8.08
CA ARG A 27 -16.79 -3.98 -7.58
C ARG A 27 -17.53 -3.17 -6.52
N LEU A 28 -18.82 -2.89 -6.72
CA LEU A 28 -19.66 -2.18 -5.76
C LEU A 28 -19.82 -2.96 -4.45
N ALA A 29 -20.05 -4.29 -4.54
CA ALA A 29 -20.13 -5.16 -3.38
C ALA A 29 -18.81 -5.17 -2.57
N ARG A 30 -17.67 -5.24 -3.27
CA ARG A 30 -16.35 -5.17 -2.63
C ARG A 30 -16.11 -3.81 -1.96
N LEU A 31 -16.54 -2.72 -2.59
CA LEU A 31 -16.44 -1.37 -2.01
C LEU A 31 -17.28 -1.23 -0.74
N LYS A 32 -18.52 -1.72 -0.75
CA LYS A 32 -19.38 -1.73 0.45
C LYS A 32 -18.74 -2.52 1.59
N TYR A 33 -18.23 -3.72 1.30
CA TYR A 33 -17.49 -4.51 2.29
C TYR A 33 -16.28 -3.77 2.85
N LEU A 34 -15.47 -3.12 2.00
CA LEU A 34 -14.33 -2.32 2.48
C LEU A 34 -14.78 -1.15 3.34
N GLN A 35 -15.83 -0.43 2.94
CA GLN A 35 -16.37 0.70 3.71
C GLN A 35 -16.83 0.24 5.10
N GLU A 36 -17.63 -0.81 5.18
CA GLU A 36 -18.08 -1.39 6.45
C GLU A 36 -16.90 -1.83 7.31
N TRP A 37 -15.92 -2.52 6.70
CA TRP A 37 -14.73 -2.97 7.40
C TRP A 37 -13.92 -1.80 7.96
N TYR A 38 -13.61 -0.77 7.15
CA TYR A 38 -12.85 0.41 7.58
C TYR A 38 -13.63 1.35 8.50
N GLN A 39 -14.96 1.34 8.49
CA GLN A 39 -15.80 2.15 9.39
C GLN A 39 -16.12 1.45 10.72
N LYS A 40 -15.83 0.16 10.86
CA LYS A 40 -16.01 -0.58 12.12
C LYS A 40 -15.26 0.11 13.27
N ASP A 41 -15.97 0.36 14.37
CA ASP A 41 -15.44 1.07 15.54
C ASP A 41 -14.66 0.11 16.45
N ASP A 42 -13.46 -0.24 16.00
CA ASP A 42 -12.55 -1.15 16.72
C ASP A 42 -11.53 -0.38 17.58
N GLY A 43 -11.64 0.95 17.67
CA GLY A 43 -10.67 1.83 18.36
C GLY A 43 -9.27 1.87 17.73
N LEU A 44 -9.05 1.19 16.60
CA LEU A 44 -7.78 1.18 15.87
C LEU A 44 -7.71 2.36 14.89
N PRO A 45 -6.56 3.04 14.78
CA PRO A 45 -6.36 4.05 13.74
C PRO A 45 -6.33 3.39 12.36
N VAL A 46 -6.75 4.15 11.33
CA VAL A 46 -6.89 3.66 9.94
C VAL A 46 -5.63 2.95 9.42
N TRP A 47 -4.43 3.46 9.74
CA TRP A 47 -3.15 2.92 9.30
C TRP A 47 -2.69 1.64 10.04
N MET A 48 -3.41 1.20 11.07
CA MET A 48 -3.18 -0.10 11.74
C MET A 48 -4.32 -1.09 11.52
N LYS A 49 -5.32 -0.73 10.71
CA LYS A 49 -6.55 -1.51 10.62
C LYS A 49 -6.32 -2.89 10.01
N SER A 50 -5.43 -3.00 9.03
CA SER A 50 -5.00 -4.28 8.48
C SER A 50 -3.90 -4.93 9.30
N ALA A 51 -3.90 -6.27 9.39
CA ALA A 51 -2.78 -7.02 9.94
C ALA A 51 -1.50 -6.78 9.12
N THR A 52 -1.63 -6.66 7.80
CA THR A 52 -0.52 -6.38 6.89
C THR A 52 0.08 -5.01 7.15
N ASP A 53 -0.75 -3.98 7.35
CA ASP A 53 -0.27 -2.62 7.61
C ASP A 53 0.50 -2.55 8.93
N ARG A 54 0.06 -3.30 9.95
CA ARG A 54 0.77 -3.43 11.23
C ARG A 54 2.13 -4.11 11.06
N LEU A 55 2.22 -5.15 10.25
CA LEU A 55 3.49 -5.82 9.96
C LEU A 55 4.43 -4.88 9.19
N LEU A 56 3.90 -4.21 8.16
CA LEU A 56 4.66 -3.26 7.35
C LEU A 56 5.19 -2.11 8.21
N PHE A 57 4.34 -1.54 9.08
CA PHE A 57 4.75 -0.51 10.02
C PHE A 57 5.92 -0.96 10.90
N LYS A 58 5.85 -2.16 11.49
CA LYS A 58 6.93 -2.68 12.33
C LYS A 58 8.25 -2.82 11.57
N ILE A 59 8.20 -3.34 10.35
CA ILE A 59 9.40 -3.53 9.52
C ILE A 59 9.98 -2.17 9.13
N THR A 60 9.16 -1.23 8.66
CA THR A 60 9.59 0.11 8.31
C THR A 60 10.19 0.83 9.52
N PHE A 61 9.53 0.76 10.67
CA PHE A 61 9.98 1.40 11.89
C PHE A 61 11.34 0.85 12.36
N LEU A 62 11.51 -0.48 12.36
CA LEU A 62 12.80 -1.12 12.67
C LEU A 62 13.89 -0.72 11.67
N GLY A 63 13.57 -0.67 10.37
CA GLY A 63 14.49 -0.23 9.33
C GLY A 63 14.95 1.21 9.55
N CYS A 64 14.03 2.13 9.84
CA CYS A 64 14.35 3.53 10.13
C CYS A 64 15.20 3.68 11.40
N LEU A 65 14.87 2.95 12.47
CA LEU A 65 15.66 2.97 13.70
C LEU A 65 17.08 2.46 13.47
N CYS A 66 17.22 1.34 12.74
CA CYS A 66 18.51 0.79 12.37
C CYS A 66 19.34 1.82 11.56
N GLY A 67 18.74 2.42 10.53
CA GLY A 67 19.37 3.46 9.73
C GLY A 67 19.82 4.67 10.56
N LEU A 68 18.98 5.13 11.49
CA LEU A 68 19.33 6.21 12.41
C LEU A 68 20.51 5.84 13.31
N THR A 69 20.50 4.66 13.92
CA THR A 69 21.60 4.21 14.79
C THR A 69 22.91 4.07 14.03
N MET A 70 22.88 3.52 12.81
CA MET A 70 24.06 3.40 11.97
C MET A 70 24.58 4.77 11.53
N GLY A 71 23.69 5.67 11.12
CA GLY A 71 24.06 7.04 10.77
C GLY A 71 24.72 7.77 11.94
N LEU A 72 24.15 7.69 13.14
CA LEU A 72 24.74 8.26 14.36
C LEU A 72 26.10 7.63 14.69
N TYR A 73 26.22 6.31 14.57
CA TYR A 73 27.49 5.61 14.78
C TYR A 73 28.57 6.12 13.83
N THR A 74 28.27 6.26 12.54
CA THR A 74 29.21 6.79 11.54
C THR A 74 29.62 8.23 11.86
N VAL A 75 28.68 9.10 12.24
CA VAL A 75 28.98 10.49 12.64
C VAL A 75 29.89 10.54 13.86
N ILE A 76 29.61 9.73 14.89
CA ILE A 76 30.42 9.68 16.11
C ILE A 76 31.82 9.15 15.81
N TRP A 77 31.93 8.13 14.96
CA TRP A 77 33.20 7.57 14.53
C TRP A 77 34.08 8.62 13.83
N GLU A 78 33.52 9.33 12.84
CA GLU A 78 34.21 10.42 12.14
C GLU A 78 34.65 11.55 13.07
N LEU A 79 33.77 11.97 14.00
CA LEU A 79 34.09 12.98 14.99
C LEU A 79 35.21 12.52 15.94
N SER A 80 35.24 11.24 16.30
CA SER A 80 36.26 10.65 17.17
C SER A 80 37.62 10.60 16.49
N ILE A 81 37.65 10.23 15.19
CA ILE A 81 38.85 10.27 14.37
C ILE A 81 39.38 11.69 14.24
N ARG A 82 38.52 12.65 13.89
CA ARG A 82 38.92 14.07 13.79
C ARG A 82 39.51 14.58 15.10
N LYS A 83 38.86 14.28 16.24
CA LYS A 83 39.40 14.65 17.56
C LYS A 83 40.79 14.06 17.81
N ARG A 84 41.03 12.80 17.42
CA ARG A 84 42.33 12.14 17.57
C ARG A 84 43.41 12.85 16.74
N PHE A 85 43.14 13.13 15.46
CA PHE A 85 44.07 13.86 14.59
C PHE A 85 44.44 15.25 15.11
N PHE A 86 43.48 15.99 15.67
CA PHE A 86 43.78 17.31 16.24
C PHE A 86 44.63 17.24 17.52
N ASN A 87 44.52 16.16 18.29
CA ASN A 87 45.29 16.00 19.51
C ASN A 87 46.73 15.55 19.23
N ASP A 88 46.96 14.77 18.17
CA ASP A 88 48.30 14.32 17.76
C ASP A 88 49.12 15.42 17.05
N SER A 89 48.51 16.54 16.67
CA SER A 89 49.18 17.67 16.00
C SER A 89 49.67 18.76 16.97
N LYS A 90 49.50 18.58 18.28
CA LYS A 90 49.93 19.51 19.34
C LYS A 90 51.08 18.92 20.15
#